data_AF-A0A3S1D0C8-F1
#
_entry.id   AF-A0A3S1D0C8-F1
#
_cell.length_a   1.000
_cell.length_b   1.000
_cell.length_c   1.000
_cell.angle_alpha   90.00
_cell.angle_beta   90.00
_cell.angle_gamma   90.00
#
_symmetry.space_group_name_H-M   'P 1'
#
loop_
_entity.id
_entity.type
_entity.pdbx_description
1 polymer ?
#
loop_
_entity_poly.entity_id
_entity_poly.type
_entity_poly.pdbx_seq_one_letter_code
_entity_poly.pdbx_strand_id
1 'polypeptide(L)'
;MRELNASSQNGFSGTTQILEFLAQLPSPEEILALRPSEELRTQIDTLLEKNRNTGLTPEEEQIWQQYEYLEHLVRKVKAKALLKLKSN
;
A
#
# COMPACT_ATOMS: atom_id res chain seq x y z
N MET A 1 7.26 -27.88 5.53
CA MET A 1 6.52 -26.88 4.72
C MET A 1 6.29 -25.68 5.61
N ARG A 2 6.64 -24.46 5.17
CA ARG A 2 6.52 -23.27 6.03
C ARG A 2 5.04 -22.91 6.15
N GLU A 3 4.47 -23.26 7.29
CA GLU A 3 3.17 -22.76 7.72
C GLU A 3 3.32 -21.27 8.03
N LEU A 4 2.65 -20.43 7.25
CA LEU A 4 2.53 -19.01 7.51
C LEU A 4 1.04 -18.74 7.77
N ASN A 5 0.70 -18.67 9.05
CA ASN A 5 -0.63 -18.29 9.52
C ASN A 5 -0.85 -16.81 9.17
N ALA A 6 -1.67 -16.54 8.16
CA ALA A 6 -2.11 -15.19 7.81
C ALA A 6 -3.62 -15.07 8.11
N SER A 7 -3.95 -14.91 9.40
CA SER A 7 -5.29 -14.50 9.81
C SER A 7 -5.50 -13.02 9.49
N SER A 8 -6.30 -12.79 8.45
CA SER A 8 -7.22 -11.66 8.19
C SER A 8 -6.91 -10.34 8.90
N GLN A 9 -6.36 -9.37 8.17
CA GLN A 9 -6.61 -7.92 8.28
C GLN A 9 -6.09 -7.24 6.99
N ASN A 10 -6.97 -6.81 6.09
CA ASN A 10 -6.56 -6.14 4.85
C ASN A 10 -6.19 -4.67 5.14
N GLY A 11 -4.90 -4.45 5.31
CA GLY A 11 -4.29 -3.13 5.31
C GLY A 11 -2.78 -3.26 5.14
N PHE A 12 -2.23 -2.65 4.09
CA PHE A 12 -0.82 -2.81 3.74
C PHE A 12 0.11 -2.08 4.71
N SER A 13 1.11 -2.77 5.26
CA SER A 13 2.26 -2.17 5.98
C SER A 13 3.57 -2.16 5.15
N GLY A 14 3.56 -2.68 3.91
CA GLY A 14 4.74 -2.65 3.02
C GLY A 14 4.55 -3.27 1.63
N THR A 15 5.62 -3.26 0.82
CA THR A 15 5.68 -3.83 -0.55
C THR A 15 5.34 -5.31 -0.60
N THR A 16 5.83 -6.11 0.36
CA THR A 16 5.59 -7.56 0.42
C THR A 16 4.11 -7.89 0.51
N GLN A 17 3.35 -7.21 1.37
CA GLN A 17 1.92 -7.48 1.53
C GLN A 17 1.12 -7.15 0.27
N ILE A 18 1.51 -6.12 -0.49
CA ILE A 18 0.89 -5.82 -1.78
C ILE A 18 1.18 -6.92 -2.78
N LEU A 19 2.42 -7.42 -2.82
CA LEU A 19 2.77 -8.54 -3.71
C LEU A 19 2.03 -9.82 -3.31
N GLU A 20 1.90 -10.12 -2.02
CA GLU A 20 1.13 -11.27 -1.52
C GLU A 20 -0.35 -11.17 -1.89
N PHE A 21 -0.97 -9.99 -1.71
CA PHE A 21 -2.34 -9.73 -2.15
C PHE A 21 -2.49 -9.92 -3.67
N LEU A 22 -1.59 -9.33 -4.47
CA LEU A 22 -1.67 -9.46 -5.94
C LEU A 22 -1.42 -10.90 -6.42
N ALA A 23 -0.62 -11.68 -5.70
CA ALA A 23 -0.37 -13.08 -5.99
C ALA A 23 -1.62 -13.96 -5.79
N GLN A 24 -2.61 -13.51 -5.02
CA GLN A 24 -3.92 -14.17 -4.90
C GLN A 24 -4.81 -13.99 -6.13
N LEU A 25 -4.36 -13.25 -7.15
CA LEU A 25 -5.13 -12.91 -8.35
C LEU A 25 -6.53 -12.33 -8.03
N PRO A 26 -6.58 -11.25 -7.22
CA PRO A 26 -7.83 -10.64 -6.78
C PRO A 26 -8.65 -10.11 -7.96
N SER A 27 -9.96 -10.03 -7.76
CA SER A 27 -10.87 -9.42 -8.73
C SER A 27 -10.57 -7.93 -8.92
N PRO A 28 -10.96 -7.33 -10.06
CA PRO A 28 -10.79 -5.89 -10.26
C PRO A 28 -11.48 -5.05 -9.16
N GLU A 29 -12.62 -5.50 -8.63
CA GLU A 29 -13.35 -4.83 -7.56
C GLU A 29 -12.55 -4.86 -6.24
N GLU A 30 -11.97 -5.99 -5.88
CA GLU A 30 -11.08 -6.12 -4.71
C GLU A 30 -9.83 -5.26 -4.84
N ILE A 31 -9.25 -5.19 -6.05
CA ILE A 31 -8.12 -4.30 -6.34
C ILE A 31 -8.52 -2.82 -6.13
N LEU A 32 -9.71 -2.41 -6.56
CA LEU A 32 -10.18 -1.04 -6.37
C LEU A 32 -10.45 -0.73 -4.90
N ALA A 33 -10.90 -1.72 -4.14
CA ALA A 33 -11.16 -1.62 -2.70
C ALA A 33 -9.89 -1.53 -1.84
N LEU A 34 -8.70 -1.75 -2.41
CA LEU A 34 -7.43 -1.67 -1.68
C LEU A 34 -7.23 -0.35 -0.94
N ARG A 35 -6.81 -0.42 0.32
CA ARG A 35 -6.51 0.73 1.17
C ARG A 35 -5.28 0.44 2.05
N PRO A 36 -4.52 1.48 2.45
CA PRO A 36 -3.47 1.31 3.45
C PRO A 36 -4.05 0.80 4.78
N SER A 37 -3.26 0.08 5.58
CA SER A 37 -3.66 -0.22 6.97
C SER A 37 -3.76 1.05 7.80
N GLU A 38 -4.48 0.96 8.90
CA GLU A 38 -4.45 1.98 9.96
C GLU A 38 -3.04 2.24 10.47
N GLU A 39 -2.20 1.20 10.58
CA GLU A 39 -0.80 1.33 10.97
C GLU A 39 0.00 2.15 9.95
N LEU A 40 -0.09 1.82 8.66
CA LEU A 40 0.59 2.57 7.61
C LEU A 40 0.07 4.01 7.53
N ARG A 41 -1.24 4.20 7.68
CA ARG A 41 -1.86 5.52 7.68
C ARG A 41 -1.34 6.38 8.85
N THR A 42 -1.25 5.81 10.04
CA THR A 42 -0.70 6.49 11.22
C THR A 42 0.77 6.88 11.01
N GLN A 43 1.58 5.99 10.42
CA GLN A 43 2.98 6.29 10.09
C GLN A 43 3.08 7.42 9.07
N ILE A 44 2.28 7.40 8.01
CA ILE A 44 2.23 8.47 6.99
C ILE A 44 1.81 9.80 7.63
N ASP A 45 0.77 9.80 8.47
CA ASP A 45 0.27 11.01 9.14
C ASP A 45 1.35 11.59 10.08
N THR A 46 2.08 10.73 10.80
CA THR A 46 3.20 11.12 11.66
C THR A 46 4.33 11.77 10.86
N LEU A 47 4.75 11.15 9.74
CA LEU A 47 5.78 11.71 8.86
C LEU A 47 5.34 13.03 8.24
N LEU A 48 4.08 13.15 7.82
CA LEU A 48 3.52 14.38 7.27
C LEU A 48 3.51 15.51 8.30
N GLU A 49 3.08 15.22 9.53
CA GLU A 49 3.09 16.19 10.63
C GLU A 49 4.51 16.65 10.94
N LYS A 50 5.46 15.72 11.04
CA LYS A 50 6.86 16.04 11.30
C LYS A 50 7.47 16.89 10.17
N ASN A 51 7.23 16.50 8.92
CA ASN A 51 7.73 17.23 7.75
C ASN A 51 7.25 18.70 7.76
N ARG A 52 5.98 18.93 8.10
CA ARG A 52 5.40 20.28 8.19
C ARG A 52 5.99 21.15 9.29
N ASN A 53 6.39 20.55 10.42
CA ASN A 53 6.83 21.31 11.60
C ASN A 53 8.35 21.45 11.69
N THR A 54 9.09 20.39 11.43
CA THR A 54 10.54 20.31 11.70
C THR A 54 11.36 19.80 10.52
N GLY A 55 10.71 19.28 9.48
CA GLY A 55 11.37 18.50 8.43
C GLY A 55 11.60 17.04 8.84
N LEU A 56 11.96 16.23 7.85
CA LEU A 56 12.29 14.80 8.01
C LEU A 56 13.79 14.61 8.19
N THR A 57 14.18 13.56 8.91
CA THR A 57 15.57 13.08 8.91
C THR A 57 15.87 12.30 7.63
N PRO A 58 17.14 12.09 7.27
CA PRO A 58 17.50 11.30 6.08
C PRO A 58 16.88 9.89 6.08
N GLU A 59 16.83 9.24 7.24
CA GLU A 59 16.18 7.93 7.42
C GLU A 59 14.67 8.00 7.18
N GLU A 60 14.01 9.06 7.64
CA GLU A 60 12.57 9.27 7.42
C GLU A 60 12.26 9.65 5.98
N GLU A 61 13.16 10.39 5.31
CA GLU A 61 13.06 10.66 3.88
C GLU A 61 13.15 9.37 3.06
N GLN A 62 14.04 8.44 3.43
CA GLN A 62 14.10 7.12 2.80
C GLN A 62 12.79 6.34 2.95
N ILE A 63 12.19 6.36 4.16
CA ILE A 63 10.87 5.75 4.41
C ILE A 63 9.79 6.43 3.58
N TRP A 64 9.80 7.76 3.52
CA TRP A 64 8.87 8.54 2.71
C TRP A 64 8.94 8.19 1.23
N GLN A 65 10.15 8.11 0.66
CA GLN A 65 10.37 7.68 -0.73
C GLN A 65 9.83 6.28 -1.01
N GLN A 66 9.95 5.36 -0.04
CA GLN A 66 9.40 4.02 -0.17
C GLN A 66 7.87 4.02 -0.21
N TYR A 67 7.23 4.87 0.60
CA TYR A 67 5.77 5.05 0.56
C TYR A 67 5.30 5.70 -0.74
N GLU A 68 5.99 6.71 -1.25
CA GLU A 68 5.66 7.33 -2.55
C GLU A 68 5.72 6.30 -3.69
N TYR A 69 6.76 5.47 -3.70
CA TYR A 69 6.88 4.38 -4.68
C TYR A 69 5.72 3.38 -4.57
N LEU A 70 5.36 3.00 -3.34
CA LEU A 70 4.28 2.06 -3.07
C LEU A 70 2.92 2.60 -3.53
N GLU A 71 2.63 3.86 -3.21
CA GLU A 71 1.41 4.56 -3.62
C GLU A 71 1.28 4.58 -5.14
N HIS A 72 2.36 4.91 -5.84
CA HIS A 72 2.37 4.93 -7.31
C HIS A 72 2.06 3.56 -7.91
N LEU A 73 2.60 2.50 -7.32
CA LEU A 73 2.31 1.14 -7.74
C LEU A 73 0.81 0.82 -7.56
N VAL A 74 0.25 1.08 -6.37
CA VAL A 74 -1.17 0.85 -6.08
C VAL A 74 -2.06 1.64 -7.04
N ARG A 75 -1.74 2.91 -7.31
CA ARG A 75 -2.48 3.74 -8.27
C ARG A 75 -2.50 3.11 -9.66
N LYS A 76 -1.36 2.60 -10.14
CA LYS A 76 -1.27 1.91 -11.45
C LYS A 76 -2.11 0.64 -11.50
N VAL A 77 -2.06 -0.18 -10.45
CA VAL A 77 -2.84 -1.43 -10.40
C VAL A 77 -4.33 -1.12 -10.40
N LYS A 78 -4.79 -0.14 -9.60
CA LYS A 78 -6.18 0.33 -9.60
C LYS A 78 -6.64 0.85 -10.96
N ALA A 79 -5.81 1.65 -11.64
CA ALA A 79 -6.12 2.13 -12.98
C ALA A 79 -6.33 0.97 -13.97
N LYS A 80 -5.47 -0.05 -13.93
CA LYS A 80 -5.61 -1.27 -14.76
C LYS A 80 -6.87 -2.07 -14.41
N ALA A 81 -7.20 -2.22 -13.12
CA ALA A 81 -8.43 -2.89 -12.70
C ALA A 81 -9.68 -2.17 -13.20
N LEU A 82 -9.71 -0.83 -13.12
CA LEU A 82 -10.81 -0.04 -13.66
C LEU A 82 -10.97 -0.21 -15.17
N LEU A 83 -9.86 -0.24 -15.92
CA LEU A 83 -9.91 -0.51 -17.36
C LEU A 83 -10.48 -1.90 -17.65
N LYS A 84 -10.09 -2.93 -16.87
CA LYS A 84 -10.60 -4.29 -17.04
C LYS A 84 -12.11 -4.39 -16.78
N LEU A 85 -12.65 -3.63 -15.83
CA LEU A 85 -14.10 -3.55 -15.59
C LEU A 85 -14.86 -2.85 -16.71
N LYS A 86 -14.24 -1.91 -17.43
CA LYS A 86 -14.87 -1.19 -18.54
C LYS A 86 -14.86 -1.96 -19.85
N SER A 87 -13.93 -2.91 -20.00
CA SER A 87 -13.78 -3.74 -21.19
C SER A 87 -14.57 -5.06 -21.13
N ASN A 88 -15.40 -5.23 -20.10
CA ASN A 88 -16.18 -6.44 -19.80
C ASN A 88 -17.66 -6.09 -19.72
#